data_AF-A0A925AEM5-F1
#
_entry.id   AF-A0A925AEM5-F1
#
_cell.length_a   1.000
_cell.length_b   1.000
_cell.length_c   1.000
_cell.angle_alpha   90.00
_cell.angle_beta   90.00
_cell.angle_gamma   90.00
#
_symmetry.space_group_name_H-M   'P 1'
#
loop_
_entity.id
_entity.type
_entity.pdbx_description
1 polymer ?
#
loop_
_entity_poly.entity_id
_entity_poly.type
_entity_poly.pdbx_seq_one_letter_code
_entity_poly.pdbx_strand_id
1 'polypeptide(L)' 'MQTATTVPPLNDVQLMLLRLFSRDMSKTELDAIRAMLLDYYDRALQDEVQKVIKEKKIERSTFEEKLNQQQRSR' A
#
# COMPACT_ATOMS: atom_id res chain seq x y z
N MET A 1 3.20 30.79 16.26
CA MET A 1 2.10 29.84 16.45
C MET A 1 2.63 28.45 16.10
N GLN A 2 2.72 27.54 17.07
CA GLN A 2 3.17 26.16 16.84
C GLN A 2 1.98 25.34 16.35
N THR A 3 2.06 24.78 15.13
CA THR A 3 1.05 23.86 14.60
C THR A 3 1.28 22.49 15.23
N ALA A 4 0.54 22.19 16.30
CA ALA A 4 0.49 20.86 16.90
C ALA A 4 0.00 19.86 15.84
N THR A 5 0.92 19.04 15.33
CA THR A 5 0.62 17.93 14.44
C THR A 5 -0.09 16.88 15.28
N THR A 6 -1.42 16.81 15.19
CA THR A 6 -2.21 15.80 15.90
C THR A 6 -1.89 14.43 15.31
N VAL A 7 -0.93 13.72 15.92
CA VAL A 7 -0.65 12.33 15.58
C VAL A 7 -1.93 11.53 15.84
N PRO A 8 -2.50 10.85 14.84
CA PRO A 8 -3.68 10.02 15.05
C PRO A 8 -3.43 9.01 16.18
N PRO A 9 -4.41 8.76 17.06
CA PRO A 9 -4.26 7.73 18.08
C PRO A 9 -3.94 6.39 17.41
N LEU A 10 -2.93 5.71 17.94
CA LEU A 10 -2.47 4.43 17.40
C LEU A 10 -3.61 3.41 17.46
N ASN A 11 -3.79 2.64 16.40
CA ASN A 11 -4.79 1.58 16.36
C ASN A 11 -4.34 0.36 17.19
N ASP A 12 -5.27 -0.57 17.46
CA ASP A 12 -5.02 -1.72 18.33
C ASP A 12 -3.84 -2.59 17.88
N VAL A 13 -3.64 -2.73 16.56
CA VAL A 13 -2.51 -3.47 15.99
C VAL A 13 -1.20 -2.74 16.24
N GLN A 14 -1.16 -1.42 16.07
CA GLN A 14 0.03 -0.60 16.34
C GLN A 14 0.40 -0.63 17.83
N LEU A 15 -0.59 -0.61 18.73
CA LEU A 15 -0.38 -0.76 20.17
C LEU A 15 0.11 -2.16 20.54
N MET A 16 -0.44 -3.20 19.91
CA MET A 16 0.00 -4.58 20.09
C MET A 16 1.44 -4.78 19.62
N LEU A 17 1.79 -4.21 18.46
CA LEU A 17 3.16 -4.23 17.93
C LEU A 17 4.11 -3.54 18.92
N LEU A 18 3.78 -2.34 19.42
CA LEU A 18 4.58 -1.67 20.45
C LEU A 18 4.80 -2.52 21.70
N ARG A 19 3.77 -3.27 22.13
CA ARG A 19 3.89 -4.19 23.27
C ARG A 19 4.76 -5.41 22.94
N LEU A 20 4.65 -5.97 21.74
CA LEU A 20 5.49 -7.07 21.26
C LEU A 20 6.97 -6.66 21.12
N PHE A 21 7.23 -5.44 20.65
CA PHE A 21 8.58 -4.87 20.50
C PHE A 21 9.13 -4.22 21.78
N SER A 22 8.38 -4.24 22.89
CA SER A 22 8.86 -3.70 24.18
C SER A 22 9.91 -4.59 24.87
N ARG A 23 10.17 -5.78 24.32
CA ARG A 23 11.28 -6.66 24.70
C ARG A 23 12.40 -6.52 23.68
N ASP A 24 13.65 -6.60 24.15
CA ASP A 24 14.81 -6.68 23.25
C ASP A 24 14.65 -7.87 22.30
N MET A 25 14.47 -7.56 21.03
CA MET A 25 14.39 -8.53 19.95
C MET A 25 15.76 -8.65 19.31
N SER A 26 16.15 -9.85 18.90
CA SER A 26 17.36 -10.00 18.09
C SER A 26 17.16 -9.30 16.75
N LYS A 27 18.25 -8.82 16.16
CA LYS A 27 18.22 -8.18 14.83
C LYS A 27 17.53 -9.07 13.77
N THR A 28 17.75 -10.38 13.85
CA THR A 28 17.16 -11.37 12.94
C THR A 28 15.63 -11.44 13.05
N GLU A 29 15.09 -11.39 14.26
CA GLU A 29 13.63 -11.40 14.49
C GLU A 29 13.00 -10.09 14.00
N LEU A 30 13.66 -8.96 14.23
CA LEU A 30 13.21 -7.66 13.74
C LEU A 30 13.15 -7.61 12.21
N ASP A 31 14.18 -8.13 11.54
CA ASP A 31 14.25 -8.19 10.08
C ASP A 31 13.17 -9.12 9.51
N ALA A 32 12.91 -10.26 10.16
CA ALA A 32 11.84 -11.19 9.75
C ALA A 32 10.44 -10.56 9.87
N ILE A 33 10.15 -9.85 10.96
CA ILE A 33 8.86 -9.18 11.15
C ILE A 33 8.70 -8.01 10.17
N ARG A 34 9.78 -7.25 9.93
CA ARG A 34 9.77 -6.19 8.91
C ARG A 34 9.45 -6.74 7.53
N ALA A 35 10.07 -7.85 7.14
CA ALA A 35 9.81 -8.49 5.86
C ALA A 35 8.35 -8.96 5.74
N MET A 36 7.80 -9.57 6.80
CA MET A 36 6.40 -10.00 6.83
C MET A 36 5.42 -8.83 6.69
N LEU A 37 5.67 -7.72 7.40
CA LEU A 37 4.82 -6.53 7.30
C LEU A 37 4.87 -5.91 5.90
N LEU A 38 6.07 -5.82 5.30
CA LEU A 38 6.23 -5.29 3.95
C LEU A 38 5.52 -6.17 2.90
N ASP A 39 5.65 -7.50 2.99
CA ASP A 39 4.97 -8.43 2.08
C ASP A 39 3.44 -8.31 2.19
N TYR A 40 2.90 -8.19 3.41
CA TYR A 40 1.47 -7.98 3.62
C TYR A 40 0.97 -6.69 2.96
N TYR A 41 1.67 -5.58 3.16
CA TYR A 41 1.28 -4.29 2.57
C TYR A 41 1.46 -4.25 1.05
N ASP A 42 2.49 -4.90 0.51
CA ASP A 42 2.68 -4.99 -0.95
C ASP A 42 1.53 -5.75 -1.62
N ARG A 43 1.12 -6.89 -1.04
CA ARG A 43 -0.05 -7.64 -1.53
C ARG A 43 -1.35 -6.85 -1.43
N ALA A 44 -1.60 -6.21 -0.29
CA ALA A 44 -2.79 -5.38 -0.11
C ALA A 44 -2.85 -4.23 -1.12
N LEU A 45 -1.71 -3.60 -1.42
CA LEU A 45 -1.60 -2.58 -2.46
C LEU A 45 -1.86 -3.14 -3.85
N GLN A 46 -1.28 -4.30 -4.19
CA GLN A 46 -1.52 -4.95 -5.47
C GLN A 46 -2.98 -5.33 -5.67
N ASP A 47 -3.64 -5.85 -4.63
CA ASP A 47 -5.07 -6.19 -4.66
C ASP A 47 -5.95 -4.95 -4.88
N GLU A 48 -5.65 -3.84 -4.18
CA GLU A 48 -6.39 -2.59 -4.36
C GLU A 48 -6.16 -2.00 -5.76
N VAL A 49 -4.93 -2.07 -6.28
CA VAL A 49 -4.61 -1.64 -7.66
C VAL A 49 -5.38 -2.49 -8.68
N GLN A 50 -5.40 -3.81 -8.52
CA GLN A 50 -6.16 -4.70 -9.40
C GLN A 50 -7.66 -4.42 -9.34
N LYS A 51 -8.20 -4.18 -8.14
CA LYS A 51 -9.59 -3.78 -7.94
C LYS A 51 -9.90 -2.48 -8.67
N VAL A 52 -9.07 -1.45 -8.52
CA VAL A 52 -9.25 -0.16 -9.21
C VAL A 52 -9.16 -0.32 -10.73
N ILE A 53 -8.24 -1.14 -11.25
CA ILE A 53 -8.13 -1.43 -12.69
C ILE A 53 -9.43 -2.08 -13.21
N LYS A 54 -9.96 -3.05 -12.46
CA LYS A 54 -11.20 -3.76 -12.78
C LYS A 54 -12.43 -2.85 -12.71
N GLU A 55 -12.52 -2.01 -11.68
CA GLU A 55 -13.62 -1.07 -11.47
C GLU A 55 -13.63 0.07 -12.48
N LYS A 56 -12.45 0.62 -12.79
CA LYS A 56 -12.32 1.71 -13.78
C LYS A 56 -12.38 1.22 -15.21
N LYS A 57 -12.58 -0.09 -15.45
CA LYS A 57 -12.52 -0.71 -16.78
C LYS A 57 -11.36 -0.15 -17.59
N ILE A 58 -10.18 -0.02 -16.97
CA ILE A 58 -8.95 0.26 -17.71
C ILE A 58 -8.58 -1.08 -18.35
N GLU A 59 -9.44 -1.54 -19.26
CA GLU A 59 -9.12 -2.64 -20.11
C GLU A 59 -8.03 -2.15 -21.07
N ARG A 60 -7.11 -3.05 -21.41
CA ARG A 60 -6.11 -2.81 -22.45
C ARG A 60 -6.74 -2.28 -23.74
N SER A 61 -7.99 -2.69 -24.01
CA SER A 61 -8.85 -2.20 -25.09
C SER A 61 -9.10 -0.69 -25.04
N THR A 62 -9.28 -0.09 -23.86
CA THR A 62 -9.48 1.37 -23.73
C THR A 62 -8.20 2.15 -24.04
N PHE A 63 -7.04 1.58 -23.75
CA PHE A 63 -5.74 2.13 -24.16
C PHE A 63 -5.54 2.01 -25.67
N GLU A 64 -5.87 0.86 -26.26
CA GLU A 64 -5.79 0.64 -27.71
C GLU A 64 -6.78 1.51 -28.50
N GLU A 65 -8.00 1.72 -27.99
CA GLU A 65 -9.00 2.61 -28.59
C GLU A 65 -8.54 4.07 -28.58
N LYS A 66 -7.98 4.55 -27.47
CA LYS A 66 -7.42 5.91 -27.40
C LYS A 66 -6.19 6.07 -28.28
N LEU A 67 -5.32 5.07 -28.36
CA LEU A 67 -4.14 5.08 -29.22
C LEU A 67 -4.54 5.10 -30.71
N ASN A 68 -5.50 4.26 -31.10
CA ASN A 68 -6.03 4.23 -32.47
C ASN A 68 -6.79 5.51 -32.84
N GLN A 69 -7.52 6.13 -31.92
CA GLN A 69 -8.16 7.43 -32.15
C GLN A 69 -7.14 8.53 -32.42
N GLN A 70 -6.02 8.58 -31.67
CA GLN A 70 -4.96 9.58 -31.90
C GLN A 70 -4.18 9.34 -33.20
N GLN A 71 -4.02 8.09 -33.64
CA GLN A 71 -3.34 7.76 -34.90
C GLN A 71 -4.19 8.06 -36.14
N ARG A 72 -5.52 7.99 -36.02
CA ARG A 72 -6.47 8.28 -37.13
C ARG A 72 -6.83 9.76 -37.27
N SER A 73 -6.51 10.58 -36.27
CA SER A 73 -6.75 12.03 -36.29
C SER A 73 -5.53 12.85 -36.74
N ARG A 74 -4.54 12.19 -37.35
CA ARG A 74 -3.36 12.80 -37.96
C ARG A 74 -3.30 12.52 -39.46
#